data_AF-A0A0K8QCS1-F1
#
_entry.id   AF-A0A0K8QCS1-F1
#
_cell.length_a   1.000
_cell.length_b   1.000
_cell.length_c   1.000
_cell.angle_alpha   90.00
_cell.angle_beta   90.00
_cell.angle_gamma   90.00
#
_symmetry.space_group_name_H-M   'P 1'
#
loop_
_entity.id
_entity.type
_entity.pdbx_description
1 polymer ?
#
loop_
_entity_poly.entity_id
_entity_poly.type
_entity_poly.pdbx_seq_one_letter_code
_entity_poly.pdbx_strand_id
1 'polypeptide(L)'
;MPARACATPSSHAREAGVFLELGAALGKSGLPGTISFDLSHLGALVDRDLALNHVRQLAAITEPYGTGLMISAEGSDRTDLVLDLYDELAAEIPRVGITLQARLHRTPGDLERVLRHPGTVRLVKGAFLEPESVAYPRNSAELTAAYLDLASQLIRSGHSLSLATHDDELVNTLISRHGEALKTDAIEFEMLLGLGTELLDRLHRAGYRTREYVIFGGEWWLYVLNRIAEHPERALTALADLNPS
;
A
#
# COMPACT_ATOMS: atom_id res chain seq x y z
N MET A 1 14.26 -19.31 3.24
CA MET A 1 13.92 -19.92 1.93
C MET A 1 12.76 -19.13 1.37
N PRO A 2 12.86 -18.49 0.19
CA PRO A 2 11.67 -17.88 -0.38
C PRO A 2 10.74 -19.02 -0.81
N ALA A 3 9.46 -18.91 -0.44
CA ALA A 3 8.42 -19.75 -1.00
C ALA A 3 8.52 -19.62 -2.53
N ARG A 4 8.68 -20.74 -3.23
CA ARG A 4 8.49 -20.80 -4.68
C ARG A 4 7.00 -20.51 -4.93
N ALA A 5 6.65 -19.23 -5.06
CA ALA A 5 5.46 -18.85 -5.80
C ALA A 5 5.59 -19.52 -7.18
N CYS A 6 4.58 -20.30 -7.54
CA CYS A 6 4.58 -21.11 -8.74
C CYS A 6 4.80 -20.17 -9.94
N ALA A 7 5.96 -20.26 -10.61
CA ALA A 7 6.44 -19.28 -11.59
C ALA A 7 6.11 -19.72 -13.03
N THR A 8 4.82 -19.92 -13.33
CA THR A 8 4.38 -20.27 -14.68
C THR A 8 3.36 -19.24 -15.19
N PRO A 9 3.30 -18.96 -16.50
CA PRO A 9 2.27 -18.06 -17.04
C PRO A 9 0.83 -18.46 -16.63
N SER A 10 0.59 -19.76 -16.42
CA SER A 10 -0.69 -20.30 -15.97
C SER A 10 -1.05 -19.99 -14.51
N SER A 11 -0.07 -19.82 -13.60
CA SER A 11 -0.35 -19.45 -12.20
C SER A 11 -0.66 -17.96 -12.09
N HIS A 12 0.07 -17.11 -12.83
CA HIS A 12 -0.19 -15.67 -12.90
C HIS A 12 -1.56 -15.37 -13.52
N ALA A 13 -1.98 -16.11 -14.55
CA ALA A 13 -3.33 -16.00 -15.08
C ALA A 13 -4.40 -16.37 -14.03
N ARG A 14 -4.11 -17.33 -13.14
CA ARG A 14 -5.02 -17.72 -12.05
C ARG A 14 -5.08 -16.63 -10.97
N GLU A 15 -3.94 -16.08 -10.57
CA GLU A 15 -3.87 -14.98 -9.60
C GLU A 15 -4.56 -13.72 -10.14
N ALA A 16 -4.32 -13.35 -11.40
CA ALA A 16 -5.05 -12.28 -12.06
C ALA A 16 -6.56 -12.54 -12.07
N GLY A 17 -6.99 -13.78 -12.32
CA GLY A 17 -8.40 -14.19 -12.24
C GLY A 17 -9.07 -13.85 -10.91
N VAL A 18 -8.37 -14.04 -9.78
CA VAL A 18 -8.87 -13.68 -8.44
C VAL A 18 -9.12 -12.17 -8.32
N PHE A 19 -8.21 -11.33 -8.84
CA PHE A 19 -8.39 -9.88 -8.84
C PHE A 19 -9.54 -9.43 -9.74
N LEU A 20 -9.72 -10.06 -10.90
CA LEU A 20 -10.83 -9.76 -11.81
C LEU A 20 -12.19 -10.13 -11.19
N GLU A 21 -12.28 -11.28 -10.53
CA GLU A 21 -13.47 -11.71 -9.78
C GLU A 21 -13.79 -10.75 -8.63
N LEU A 22 -12.77 -10.34 -7.86
CA LEU A 22 -12.91 -9.34 -6.81
C LEU A 22 -13.42 -8.00 -7.36
N GLY A 23 -12.85 -7.51 -8.47
CA GLY A 23 -13.27 -6.27 -9.10
C GLY A 23 -14.74 -6.30 -9.52
N ALA A 24 -15.19 -7.40 -10.13
CA ALA A 24 -16.58 -7.58 -10.50
C ALA A 24 -17.51 -7.68 -9.27
N ALA A 25 -17.06 -8.33 -8.19
CA ALA A 25 -17.83 -8.46 -6.95
C ALA A 25 -17.97 -7.12 -6.21
N LEU A 26 -16.87 -6.36 -6.09
CA LEU A 26 -16.87 -5.03 -5.49
C LEU A 26 -17.80 -4.09 -6.26
N GLY A 27 -17.71 -4.10 -7.59
CA GLY A 27 -18.58 -3.30 -8.45
C GLY A 27 -20.07 -3.55 -8.20
N LYS A 28 -20.46 -4.83 -8.05
CA LYS A 28 -21.86 -5.21 -7.76
C LYS A 28 -22.31 -4.85 -6.34
N SER A 29 -21.39 -4.70 -5.39
CA SER A 29 -21.74 -4.38 -4.00
C SER A 29 -22.10 -2.91 -3.80
N GLY A 30 -21.69 -2.02 -4.72
CA GLY A 30 -21.87 -0.57 -4.59
C GLY A 30 -20.99 0.06 -3.51
N LEU A 31 -20.06 -0.69 -2.91
CA LEU A 31 -19.15 -0.19 -1.90
C LEU A 31 -17.96 0.54 -2.56
N PRO A 32 -17.57 1.73 -2.07
CA PRO A 32 -16.39 2.42 -2.55
C PRO A 32 -15.12 1.63 -2.17
N GLY A 33 -14.44 1.09 -3.18
CA GLY A 33 -13.29 0.20 -2.99
C GLY A 33 -12.00 0.71 -3.62
N THR A 34 -10.88 0.16 -3.16
CA THR A 34 -9.59 0.23 -3.85
C THR A 34 -8.97 -1.16 -3.80
N ILE A 35 -8.58 -1.69 -4.97
CA ILE A 35 -7.91 -2.99 -5.06
C ILE A 35 -6.41 -2.75 -5.06
N SER A 36 -5.72 -3.30 -4.06
CA SER A 36 -4.25 -3.25 -3.98
C SER A 36 -3.64 -4.54 -4.49
N PHE A 37 -2.55 -4.45 -5.25
CA PHE A 37 -1.87 -5.61 -5.83
C PHE A 37 -0.39 -5.34 -6.05
N ASP A 38 0.38 -6.43 -6.01
CA ASP A 38 1.80 -6.43 -6.36
C ASP A 38 1.92 -6.78 -7.84
N LEU A 39 2.77 -6.08 -8.59
CA LEU A 39 2.95 -6.32 -10.02
C LEU A 39 3.60 -7.69 -10.28
N SER A 40 4.42 -8.18 -9.35
CA SER A 40 4.96 -9.53 -9.41
C SER A 40 3.89 -10.63 -9.40
N HIS A 41 2.79 -10.48 -8.65
CA HIS A 41 1.65 -11.42 -8.70
C HIS A 41 0.95 -11.39 -10.06
N LEU A 42 0.93 -10.23 -10.72
CA LEU A 42 0.35 -10.07 -12.05
C LEU A 42 1.31 -10.48 -13.19
N GLY A 43 2.49 -11.01 -12.87
CA GLY A 43 3.42 -11.59 -13.85
C GLY A 43 4.57 -10.70 -14.27
N ALA A 44 4.81 -9.56 -13.60
CA ALA A 44 5.84 -8.60 -14.02
C ALA A 44 7.27 -9.17 -14.01
N LEU A 45 7.53 -10.21 -13.21
CA LEU A 45 8.83 -10.90 -13.17
C LEU A 45 9.00 -11.94 -14.30
N VAL A 46 7.91 -12.27 -15.00
CA VAL A 46 7.91 -13.24 -16.11
C VAL A 46 7.85 -12.51 -17.44
N ASP A 47 6.88 -11.60 -17.58
CA ASP A 47 6.64 -10.84 -18.79
C ASP A 47 6.00 -9.49 -18.43
N ARG A 48 6.66 -8.41 -18.84
CA ARG A 48 6.23 -7.04 -18.61
C ARG A 48 4.85 -6.76 -19.21
N ASP A 49 4.63 -7.19 -20.45
CA ASP A 49 3.41 -6.93 -21.20
C ASP A 49 2.24 -7.75 -20.63
N LEU A 50 2.54 -8.94 -20.09
CA LEU A 50 1.54 -9.74 -19.37
C LEU A 50 1.00 -8.98 -18.16
N ALA A 51 1.87 -8.39 -17.33
CA ALA A 51 1.46 -7.62 -16.16
C ALA A 51 0.63 -6.38 -16.54
N LEU A 52 1.07 -5.63 -17.54
CA LEU A 52 0.35 -4.47 -18.05
C LEU A 52 -1.06 -4.85 -18.53
N ASN A 53 -1.16 -5.94 -19.29
CA ASN A 53 -2.45 -6.43 -19.79
C ASN A 53 -3.40 -6.84 -18.66
N HIS A 54 -2.90 -7.50 -17.62
CA HIS A 54 -3.72 -7.84 -16.44
C HIS A 54 -4.23 -6.59 -15.71
N VAL A 55 -3.38 -5.57 -15.52
CA VAL A 55 -3.81 -4.33 -14.88
C VAL A 55 -4.83 -3.57 -15.75
N ARG A 56 -4.63 -3.52 -17.07
CA ARG A 56 -5.60 -2.92 -18.01
C ARG A 56 -6.96 -3.63 -17.95
N GLN A 57 -6.97 -4.96 -17.89
CA GLN A 57 -8.20 -5.74 -17.72
C GLN A 57 -8.90 -5.44 -16.40
N LEU A 58 -8.13 -5.36 -15.30
CA LEU A 58 -8.67 -5.03 -13.99
C LEU A 58 -9.29 -3.62 -14.01
N ALA A 59 -8.59 -2.64 -14.58
CA ALA A 59 -9.05 -1.27 -14.72
C ALA A 59 -10.38 -1.19 -15.49
N ALA A 60 -10.48 -1.90 -16.63
CA ALA A 60 -11.68 -1.94 -17.45
C ALA A 60 -12.90 -2.52 -16.70
N ILE A 61 -12.71 -3.52 -15.83
CA ILE A 61 -13.79 -4.09 -15.03
C ILE A 61 -14.20 -3.16 -13.89
N THR A 62 -13.25 -2.44 -13.30
CA THR A 62 -13.51 -1.59 -12.12
C THR A 62 -13.98 -0.17 -12.48
N GLU A 63 -13.68 0.32 -13.68
CA GLU A 63 -13.98 1.68 -14.12
C GLU A 63 -15.46 2.07 -13.95
N PRO A 64 -16.46 1.26 -14.39
CA PRO A 64 -17.87 1.65 -14.29
C PRO A 64 -18.35 1.87 -12.85
N TYR A 65 -17.61 1.33 -11.88
CA TYR A 65 -17.93 1.37 -10.46
C TYR A 65 -17.10 2.38 -9.68
N GLY A 66 -16.18 3.09 -10.34
CA GLY A 66 -15.29 4.05 -9.70
C GLY A 66 -14.33 3.43 -8.69
N THR A 67 -14.10 2.11 -8.74
CA THR A 67 -13.14 1.42 -7.85
C THR A 67 -11.71 1.78 -8.25
N GLY A 68 -10.91 2.23 -7.28
CA GLY A 68 -9.51 2.59 -7.49
C GLY A 68 -8.60 1.36 -7.60
N LEU A 69 -7.46 1.53 -8.25
CA LEU A 69 -6.38 0.53 -8.29
C LEU A 69 -5.17 1.10 -7.57
N MET A 70 -4.47 0.28 -6.78
CA MET A 70 -3.29 0.72 -6.03
C MET A 70 -2.16 -0.28 -6.19
N ILE A 71 -1.09 0.16 -6.85
CA ILE A 71 0.12 -0.64 -6.99
C ILE A 71 0.86 -0.63 -5.65
N SER A 72 1.07 -1.80 -5.07
CA SER A 72 1.86 -1.98 -3.85
C SER A 72 3.33 -1.71 -4.11
N ALA A 73 4.03 -1.22 -3.09
CA ALA A 73 5.49 -1.25 -3.09
C ALA A 73 5.97 -2.68 -2.85
N GLU A 74 6.99 -3.09 -3.59
CA GLU A 74 7.67 -4.37 -3.39
C GLU A 74 9.06 -4.14 -2.75
N GLY A 75 9.89 -5.19 -2.71
CA GLY A 75 11.29 -5.10 -2.25
C GLY A 75 12.09 -4.04 -3.00
N SER A 76 13.15 -3.53 -2.37
CA SER A 76 13.98 -2.47 -2.95
C SER A 76 14.57 -2.86 -4.31
N ASP A 77 14.84 -4.15 -4.53
CA ASP A 77 15.32 -4.76 -5.76
C ASP A 77 14.34 -4.63 -6.94
N ARG A 78 13.06 -4.36 -6.68
CA ARG A 78 12.00 -4.24 -7.68
C ARG A 78 11.44 -2.83 -7.82
N THR A 79 11.94 -1.86 -7.06
CA THR A 79 11.38 -0.51 -7.05
C THR A 79 11.39 0.13 -8.44
N ASP A 80 12.47 -0.05 -9.21
CA ASP A 80 12.55 0.49 -10.58
C ASP A 80 11.53 -0.17 -11.52
N LEU A 81 11.39 -1.50 -11.47
CA LEU A 81 10.38 -2.23 -12.25
C LEU A 81 8.96 -1.73 -11.95
N VAL A 82 8.65 -1.52 -10.67
CA VAL A 82 7.34 -1.04 -10.23
C VAL A 82 7.09 0.38 -10.73
N LEU A 83 8.06 1.29 -10.58
CA LEU A 83 7.93 2.67 -11.04
C LEU A 83 7.83 2.78 -12.57
N ASP A 84 8.58 1.97 -13.31
CA ASP A 84 8.54 1.94 -14.78
C ASP A 84 7.20 1.44 -15.32
N LEU A 85 6.61 0.45 -14.67
CA LEU A 85 5.26 -0.03 -15.00
C LEU A 85 4.18 0.97 -14.58
N TYR A 86 4.35 1.63 -13.43
CA TYR A 86 3.43 2.67 -12.98
C TYR A 86 3.39 3.87 -13.94
N ASP A 87 4.53 4.36 -14.44
CA ASP A 87 4.55 5.49 -15.37
C ASP A 87 3.72 5.19 -16.64
N GLU A 88 3.79 3.97 -17.17
CA GLU A 88 2.99 3.56 -18.33
C GLU A 88 1.51 3.43 -17.97
N LEU A 89 1.19 2.73 -16.88
CA LEU A 89 -0.20 2.52 -16.45
C LEU A 89 -0.89 3.83 -16.09
N ALA A 90 -0.19 4.75 -15.44
CA ALA A 90 -0.74 6.03 -14.99
C ALA A 90 -0.95 7.03 -16.14
N ALA A 91 -0.28 6.83 -17.29
CA ALA A 91 -0.57 7.58 -18.51
C ALA A 91 -1.91 7.15 -19.15
N GLU A 92 -2.32 5.90 -18.93
CA GLU A 92 -3.53 5.30 -19.53
C GLU A 92 -4.73 5.25 -18.57
N ILE A 93 -4.47 5.09 -17.27
CA ILE A 93 -5.46 4.77 -16.24
C ILE A 93 -5.37 5.84 -15.14
N PRO A 94 -6.12 6.95 -15.22
CA PRO A 94 -5.99 8.06 -14.27
C PRO A 94 -6.21 7.70 -12.78
N ARG A 95 -6.93 6.60 -12.50
CA ARG A 95 -7.24 6.13 -11.13
C ARG A 95 -6.27 5.08 -10.59
N VAL A 96 -5.18 4.77 -11.30
CA VAL A 96 -4.13 3.90 -10.77
C VAL A 96 -3.22 4.71 -9.85
N GLY A 97 -3.16 4.30 -8.60
CA GLY A 97 -2.26 4.85 -7.59
C GLY A 97 -1.02 3.98 -7.39
N ILE A 98 -0.08 4.49 -6.61
CA ILE A 98 1.15 3.78 -6.23
C ILE A 98 1.48 3.98 -4.75
N THR A 99 2.10 2.96 -4.16
CA THR A 99 2.61 3.00 -2.80
C THR A 99 4.10 3.37 -2.78
N LEU A 100 4.48 4.35 -1.96
CA LEU A 100 5.87 4.75 -1.71
C LEU A 100 6.29 4.42 -0.27
N GLN A 101 7.55 4.00 -0.13
CA GLN A 101 8.13 3.57 1.15
C GLN A 101 9.03 4.67 1.72
N ALA A 102 8.62 5.32 2.81
CA ALA A 102 9.39 6.40 3.42
C ALA A 102 10.81 6.00 3.85
N ARG A 103 11.03 4.71 4.15
CA ARG A 103 12.32 4.23 4.62
C ARG A 103 13.42 4.14 3.58
N LEU A 104 13.12 4.09 2.28
CA LEU A 104 14.18 3.97 1.28
C LEU A 104 14.85 5.33 1.07
N HIS A 105 16.19 5.35 1.02
CA HIS A 105 16.95 6.59 0.81
C HIS A 105 16.63 7.27 -0.53
N ARG A 106 16.18 6.49 -1.52
CA ARG A 106 15.81 6.95 -2.86
C ARG A 106 14.43 7.61 -2.95
N THR A 107 13.53 7.38 -1.99
CA THR A 107 12.12 7.80 -2.08
C THR A 107 11.91 9.30 -2.31
N PRO A 108 12.72 10.23 -1.76
CA PRO A 108 12.60 11.65 -2.10
C PRO A 108 12.72 11.94 -3.59
N GLY A 109 13.63 11.26 -4.31
CA GLY A 109 13.76 11.39 -5.76
C GLY A 109 12.64 10.68 -6.53
N ASP A 110 12.21 9.51 -6.05
CA ASP A 110 11.08 8.79 -6.66
C ASP A 110 9.75 9.55 -6.50
N LEU A 111 9.59 10.33 -5.44
CA LEU A 111 8.40 11.16 -5.23
C LEU A 111 8.24 12.18 -6.36
N GLU A 112 9.32 12.84 -6.79
CA GLU A 112 9.27 13.79 -7.92
C GLU A 112 8.79 13.10 -9.21
N ARG A 113 9.23 11.85 -9.44
CA ARG A 113 8.79 11.03 -10.57
C ARG A 113 7.29 10.73 -10.49
N VAL A 114 6.81 10.30 -9.32
CA VAL A 114 5.41 9.91 -9.09
C VAL A 114 4.46 11.11 -9.22
N LEU A 115 4.84 12.28 -8.73
CA LEU A 115 4.02 13.51 -8.78
C LEU A 115 3.81 14.06 -10.20
N ARG A 116 4.41 13.44 -11.23
CA ARG A 116 4.11 13.74 -12.65
C ARG A 116 2.79 13.11 -13.11
N HIS A 117 2.23 12.19 -12.32
CA HIS A 117 1.01 11.47 -12.61
C HIS A 117 -0.10 11.80 -11.59
N PRO A 118 -1.38 11.81 -12.00
CA PRO A 118 -2.47 12.26 -11.13
C PRO A 118 -2.93 11.23 -10.10
N GLY A 119 -2.35 10.02 -10.11
CA GLY A 119 -2.79 8.90 -9.29
C GLY A 119 -2.60 9.14 -7.80
N THR A 120 -3.42 8.46 -6.98
CA THR A 120 -3.27 8.50 -5.52
C THR A 120 -1.92 7.94 -5.09
N VAL A 121 -1.23 8.67 -4.22
CA VAL A 121 -0.01 8.17 -3.58
C VAL A 121 -0.35 7.60 -2.21
N ARG A 122 -0.06 6.33 -1.96
CA ARG A 122 -0.08 5.75 -0.62
C ARG A 122 1.31 5.86 -0.01
N LEU A 123 1.45 6.56 1.11
CA LEU A 123 2.71 6.64 1.84
C LEU A 123 2.71 5.64 3.00
N VAL A 124 3.70 4.74 3.03
CA VAL A 124 3.95 3.79 4.12
C VAL A 124 5.35 3.99 4.71
N LYS A 125 5.60 3.45 5.91
CA LYS A 125 6.99 3.34 6.43
C LYS A 125 7.86 2.44 5.54
N GLY A 126 7.32 1.30 5.12
CA GLY A 126 8.02 0.25 4.35
C GLY A 126 8.23 -1.03 5.16
N ALA A 127 7.78 -2.15 4.60
CA ALA A 127 7.67 -3.43 5.32
C ALA A 127 8.86 -4.39 5.07
N PHE A 128 9.58 -4.25 3.96
CA PHE A 128 10.63 -5.19 3.57
C PHE A 128 11.87 -5.09 4.47
N LEU A 129 12.59 -6.20 4.64
CA LEU A 129 13.88 -6.21 5.32
C LEU A 129 14.95 -5.77 4.32
N GLU A 130 15.57 -4.61 4.57
CA GLU A 130 16.53 -3.98 3.68
C GLU A 130 17.80 -3.62 4.46
N PRO A 131 18.99 -3.65 3.83
CA PRO A 131 20.22 -3.22 4.47
C PRO A 131 20.21 -1.70 4.71
N GLU A 132 20.95 -1.26 5.73
CA GLU A 132 21.06 0.17 6.07
C GLU A 132 21.68 1.01 4.95
N SER A 133 22.42 0.42 4.01
CA SER A 133 22.90 1.14 2.83
C SER A 133 21.78 1.61 1.88
N VAL A 134 20.60 0.97 1.94
CA VAL A 134 19.47 1.23 1.04
C VAL A 134 18.31 1.90 1.78
N ALA A 135 18.15 1.63 3.08
CA ALA A 135 17.01 2.08 3.85
C ALA A 135 17.38 2.50 5.27
N TYR A 136 16.66 3.49 5.79
CA TYR A 136 16.73 3.84 7.21
C TYR A 136 16.37 2.63 8.09
N PRO A 137 17.01 2.49 9.27
CA PRO A 137 16.64 1.45 10.23
C PRO A 137 15.17 1.59 10.67
N ARG A 138 14.51 0.45 10.95
CA ARG A 138 13.15 0.48 11.48
C ARG A 138 13.13 1.19 12.83
N ASN A 139 12.08 1.96 13.09
CA ASN A 139 11.86 2.72 14.34
C ASN A 139 12.99 3.72 14.66
N SER A 140 13.73 4.18 13.66
CA SER A 140 14.74 5.23 13.79
C SER A 140 14.12 6.62 13.71
N ALA A 141 14.79 7.61 14.30
CA ALA A 141 14.36 9.01 14.22
C ALA A 141 14.45 9.52 12.78
N GLU A 142 15.41 9.02 12.01
CA GLU A 142 15.64 9.31 10.60
C GLU A 142 14.46 8.83 9.73
N LEU A 143 13.94 7.62 9.98
CA LEU A 143 12.73 7.13 9.32
C LEU A 143 11.52 8.00 9.65
N THR A 144 11.34 8.35 10.92
CA THR A 144 10.25 9.24 11.37
C THR A 144 10.33 10.59 10.66
N ALA A 145 11.52 11.19 10.59
CA ALA A 145 11.75 12.45 9.87
C ALA A 145 11.43 12.31 8.37
N ALA A 146 11.95 11.27 7.72
CA ALA A 146 11.71 11.01 6.29
C ALA A 146 10.22 10.85 5.98
N TYR A 147 9.47 10.11 6.80
CA TYR A 147 8.02 9.95 6.62
C TYR A 147 7.29 11.29 6.73
N LEU A 148 7.59 12.08 7.77
CA LEU A 148 6.94 13.37 7.99
C LEU A 148 7.25 14.38 6.88
N ASP A 149 8.48 14.37 6.36
CA ASP A 149 8.89 15.26 5.28
C ASP A 149 8.23 14.89 3.95
N LEU A 150 8.18 13.60 3.60
CA LEU A 150 7.47 13.10 2.42
C LEU A 150 5.97 13.38 2.51
N ALA A 151 5.34 13.11 3.66
CA ALA A 151 3.94 13.42 3.90
C ALA A 151 3.66 14.91 3.71
N SER A 152 4.51 15.78 4.26
CA SER A 152 4.36 17.24 4.13
C SER A 152 4.54 17.72 2.68
N GLN A 153 5.41 17.07 1.89
CA GLN A 153 5.53 17.34 0.46
C GLN A 153 4.26 16.91 -0.30
N LEU A 154 3.75 15.70 -0.03
CA LEU A 154 2.54 15.18 -0.65
C LEU A 154 1.31 16.05 -0.34
N ILE A 155 1.12 16.45 0.92
CA ILE A 155 0.03 17.34 1.34
C ILE A 155 0.10 18.68 0.59
N ARG A 156 1.28 19.31 0.50
CA ARG A 156 1.47 20.57 -0.22
C ARG A 156 1.27 20.44 -1.73
N SER A 157 1.50 19.26 -2.30
CA SER A 157 1.33 19.02 -3.73
C SER A 157 -0.14 19.00 -4.17
N GLY A 158 -1.08 18.80 -3.24
CA GLY A 158 -2.51 18.67 -3.54
C GLY A 158 -2.91 17.35 -4.20
N HIS A 159 -2.00 16.38 -4.32
CA HIS A 159 -2.32 15.04 -4.82
C HIS A 159 -3.23 14.29 -3.86
N SER A 160 -3.99 13.34 -4.41
CA SER A 160 -4.67 12.35 -3.57
C SER A 160 -3.63 11.53 -2.80
N LEU A 161 -3.84 11.41 -1.49
CA LEU A 161 -2.89 10.86 -0.56
C LEU A 161 -3.59 9.90 0.40
N SER A 162 -3.05 8.69 0.50
CA SER A 162 -3.34 7.79 1.62
C SER A 162 -2.14 7.76 2.57
N LEU A 163 -2.35 8.23 3.81
CA LEU A 163 -1.38 8.14 4.90
C LEU A 163 -1.55 6.79 5.60
N ALA A 164 -0.80 5.79 5.15
CA ALA A 164 -0.93 4.41 5.60
C ALA A 164 0.01 4.12 6.79
N THR A 165 -0.47 4.37 8.01
CA THR A 165 0.28 4.14 9.25
C THR A 165 -0.64 3.95 10.45
N HIS A 166 -0.25 3.06 11.37
CA HIS A 166 -0.91 2.86 12.67
C HIS A 166 -0.10 3.48 13.83
N ASP A 167 0.93 4.27 13.50
CA ASP A 167 1.75 4.97 14.48
C ASP A 167 1.03 6.24 14.97
N ASP A 168 0.57 6.21 16.22
CA ASP A 168 -0.19 7.29 16.85
C ASP A 168 0.63 8.59 16.95
N GLU A 169 1.93 8.50 17.22
CA GLU A 169 2.81 9.67 17.36
C GLU A 169 3.01 10.38 16.01
N LEU A 170 3.25 9.61 14.95
CA LEU A 170 3.32 10.16 13.59
C LEU A 170 2.01 10.83 13.17
N VAL A 171 0.87 10.19 13.44
CA VAL A 171 -0.45 10.74 13.09
C VAL A 171 -0.70 12.05 13.86
N ASN A 172 -0.48 12.07 15.17
CA ASN A 172 -0.65 13.26 15.99
C ASN A 172 0.29 14.40 15.57
N THR A 173 1.52 14.06 15.17
CA THR A 173 2.48 15.03 14.62
C THR A 173 1.99 15.63 13.30
N LEU A 174 1.47 14.82 12.38
CA LEU A 174 0.90 15.33 11.13
C LEU A 174 -0.30 16.23 11.38
N ILE A 175 -1.21 15.83 12.28
CA ILE A 175 -2.37 16.65 12.67
C ILE A 175 -1.92 17.99 13.26
N SER A 176 -0.94 17.97 14.14
CA SER A 176 -0.41 19.20 14.76
C SER A 176 0.25 20.13 13.74
N ARG A 177 0.94 19.57 12.72
CA ARG A 177 1.62 20.35 11.69
C ARG A 177 0.68 20.92 10.62
N HIS A 178 -0.34 20.17 10.22
CA HIS A 178 -1.14 20.47 9.03
C HIS A 178 -2.61 20.79 9.31
N GLY A 179 -3.15 20.37 10.45
CA GLY A 179 -4.51 20.69 10.90
C GLY A 179 -5.57 20.44 9.83
N GLU A 180 -6.33 21.49 9.49
CA GLU A 180 -7.42 21.43 8.50
C GLU A 180 -6.96 21.06 7.09
N ALA A 181 -5.68 21.23 6.74
CA ALA A 181 -5.17 20.81 5.43
C ALA A 181 -5.28 19.28 5.22
N LEU A 182 -5.45 18.50 6.28
CA LEU A 182 -5.68 17.05 6.23
C LEU A 182 -7.16 16.68 6.07
N LYS A 183 -8.10 17.62 6.22
CA LYS A 183 -9.55 17.37 6.13
C LYS A 183 -10.10 17.70 4.74
N THR A 184 -9.45 17.16 3.73
CA THR A 184 -9.88 17.30 2.33
C THR A 184 -10.42 15.97 1.80
N ASP A 185 -11.14 16.02 0.68
CA ASP A 185 -11.57 14.79 0.01
C ASP A 185 -10.43 13.98 -0.62
N ALA A 186 -9.25 14.60 -0.75
CA ALA A 186 -8.08 14.01 -1.38
C ALA A 186 -7.18 13.25 -0.38
N ILE A 187 -7.30 13.50 0.93
CA ILE A 187 -6.40 12.94 1.93
C ILE A 187 -7.17 12.01 2.85
N GLU A 188 -6.70 10.77 2.99
CA GLU A 188 -7.24 9.78 3.92
C GLU A 188 -6.16 9.18 4.81
N PHE A 189 -6.54 8.77 6.02
CA PHE A 189 -5.73 7.91 6.88
C PHE A 189 -6.11 6.45 6.63
N GLU A 190 -5.11 5.61 6.39
CA GLU A 190 -5.32 4.20 6.08
C GLU A 190 -4.64 3.31 7.10
N MET A 191 -5.37 2.30 7.58
CA MET A 191 -4.86 1.33 8.54
C MET A 191 -5.30 -0.08 8.17
N LEU A 192 -4.55 -1.07 8.61
CA LEU A 192 -4.87 -2.47 8.37
C LEU A 192 -6.03 -2.90 9.27
N LEU A 193 -6.93 -3.73 8.75
CA LEU A 193 -8.01 -4.32 9.55
C LEU A 193 -7.42 -5.02 10.79
N GLY A 194 -7.88 -4.59 11.96
CA GLY A 194 -7.43 -5.10 13.26
C GLY A 194 -6.11 -4.51 13.79
N LEU A 195 -5.48 -3.56 13.08
CA LEU A 195 -4.29 -2.85 13.56
C LEU A 195 -4.50 -1.34 13.45
N GLY A 196 -4.67 -0.68 14.61
CA GLY A 196 -4.92 0.76 14.67
C GLY A 196 -6.40 1.14 14.63
N THR A 197 -7.32 0.18 14.77
CA THR A 197 -8.79 0.40 14.74
C THR A 197 -9.23 1.55 15.65
N GLU A 198 -8.78 1.60 16.91
CA GLU A 198 -9.16 2.68 17.84
C GLU A 198 -8.68 4.08 17.38
N LEU A 199 -7.49 4.13 16.77
CA LEU A 199 -6.95 5.36 16.20
C LEU A 199 -7.76 5.75 14.95
N LEU A 200 -8.06 4.80 14.06
CA LEU A 200 -8.89 5.03 12.88
C LEU A 200 -10.29 5.54 13.26
N ASP A 201 -10.94 4.94 14.26
CA ASP A 201 -12.24 5.37 14.78
C ASP A 201 -12.20 6.78 15.37
N ARG A 202 -11.11 7.12 16.07
CA ARG A 202 -10.90 8.46 16.61
C ARG A 202 -10.72 9.49 15.49
N LEU A 203 -9.97 9.16 14.45
CA LEU A 203 -9.78 10.02 13.28
C LEU A 203 -11.10 10.24 12.53
N HIS A 204 -11.86 9.17 12.32
CA HIS A 204 -13.17 9.25 11.68
C HIS A 204 -14.12 10.17 12.45
N ARG A 205 -14.23 9.99 13.78
CA ARG A 205 -15.05 10.86 14.64
C ARG A 205 -14.58 12.31 14.66
N ALA A 206 -13.29 12.57 14.41
CA ALA A 206 -12.73 13.92 14.30
C ALA A 206 -12.93 14.55 12.90
N GLY A 207 -13.60 13.85 11.98
CA GLY A 207 -13.95 14.35 10.64
C GLY A 207 -12.88 14.13 9.58
N TYR A 208 -11.86 13.30 9.84
CA TYR A 208 -10.90 12.90 8.81
C TYR A 208 -11.47 11.76 7.96
N ARG A 209 -11.06 11.69 6.69
CA ARG A 209 -11.34 10.51 5.86
C ARG A 209 -10.48 9.35 6.32
N THR A 210 -11.09 8.19 6.41
CA THR A 210 -10.44 6.97 6.91
C THR A 210 -10.71 5.80 5.96
N ARG A 211 -9.73 4.92 5.85
CA ARG A 211 -9.81 3.69 5.07
C ARG A 211 -9.23 2.53 5.88
N GLU A 212 -9.89 1.38 5.78
CA GLU A 212 -9.39 0.13 6.35
C GLU A 212 -8.93 -0.81 5.23
N TYR A 213 -7.71 -1.32 5.35
CA TYR A 213 -7.09 -2.22 4.41
C TYR A 213 -7.36 -3.66 4.83
N VAL A 214 -8.09 -4.39 4.00
CA VAL A 214 -8.52 -5.77 4.25
C VAL A 214 -7.75 -6.72 3.34
N ILE A 215 -7.23 -7.80 3.93
CA ILE A 215 -6.54 -8.86 3.20
C ILE A 215 -7.49 -10.01 3.01
N PHE A 216 -7.45 -10.61 1.82
CA PHE A 216 -8.30 -11.72 1.43
C PHE A 216 -7.47 -12.78 0.70
N GLY A 217 -8.07 -13.95 0.47
CA GLY A 217 -7.44 -15.06 -0.24
C GLY A 217 -6.95 -16.18 0.69
N GLY A 218 -6.62 -17.33 0.10
CA GLY A 218 -6.26 -18.55 0.84
C GLY A 218 -4.88 -18.51 1.52
N GLU A 219 -4.03 -17.57 1.15
CA GLU A 219 -2.65 -17.44 1.65
C GLU A 219 -2.47 -16.29 2.65
N TRP A 220 -3.57 -15.85 3.28
CA TRP A 220 -3.57 -14.80 4.31
C TRP A 220 -2.57 -15.06 5.46
N TRP A 221 -2.23 -16.32 5.72
CA TRP A 221 -1.28 -16.72 6.77
C TRP A 221 0.15 -16.23 6.50
N LEU A 222 0.58 -16.08 5.24
CA LEU A 222 1.90 -15.53 4.90
C LEU A 222 2.03 -14.07 5.34
N TYR A 223 0.95 -13.32 5.18
CA TYR A 223 0.88 -11.95 5.68
C TYR A 223 1.00 -11.90 7.22
N VAL A 224 0.28 -12.79 7.92
CA VAL A 224 0.36 -12.88 9.39
C VAL A 224 1.77 -13.22 9.85
N LEU A 225 2.46 -14.15 9.18
CA LEU A 225 3.86 -14.48 9.48
C LEU A 225 4.80 -13.28 9.27
N ASN A 226 4.60 -12.47 8.22
CA ASN A 226 5.38 -11.25 8.02
C ASN A 226 5.11 -10.21 9.13
N ARG A 227 3.86 -10.07 9.60
CA ARG A 227 3.55 -9.19 10.74
C ARG A 227 4.21 -9.66 12.04
N ILE A 228 4.26 -10.98 12.27
CA ILE A 228 5.00 -11.57 13.40
C ILE A 228 6.51 -11.28 13.26
N ALA A 229 7.08 -11.42 12.06
CA ALA A 229 8.50 -11.17 11.84
C ALA A 229 8.91 -9.70 12.04
N GLU A 230 8.00 -8.75 11.84
CA GLU A 230 8.24 -7.33 12.13
C GLU A 230 8.26 -7.02 13.63
N HIS A 231 7.54 -7.80 14.43
CA HIS A 231 7.37 -7.64 15.88
C HIS A 231 7.38 -9.02 16.55
N PRO A 232 8.55 -9.69 16.64
CA PRO A 232 8.65 -11.08 17.10
C PRO A 232 8.08 -11.29 18.51
N GLU A 233 8.07 -10.25 19.34
CA GLU A 233 7.40 -10.22 20.65
C GLU A 233 5.90 -10.56 20.57
N ARG A 234 5.21 -10.21 19.48
CA ARG A 234 3.78 -10.53 19.30
C ARG A 234 3.53 -12.02 19.12
N ALA A 235 4.50 -12.78 18.62
CA ALA A 235 4.40 -14.24 18.59
C ALA A 235 4.50 -14.86 19.98
N LEU A 236 5.30 -14.28 20.88
CA LEU A 236 5.38 -14.74 22.28
C LEU A 236 4.04 -14.51 22.99
N THR A 237 3.40 -13.36 22.78
CA THR A 237 2.05 -13.08 23.30
C THR A 237 1.03 -14.05 22.71
N ALA A 238 1.01 -14.26 21.39
CA ALA A 238 0.09 -15.20 20.76
C ALA A 238 0.27 -16.65 21.27
N LEU A 239 1.51 -17.08 21.53
CA LEU A 239 1.79 -18.39 22.12
C LEU A 239 1.38 -18.48 23.60
N ALA A 240 1.52 -17.40 24.36
CA ALA A 240 1.04 -17.33 25.73
C ALA A 240 -0.49 -17.42 25.80
N ASP A 241 -1.19 -16.76 24.87
CA ASP A 241 -2.66 -16.78 24.78
C ASP A 241 -3.22 -18.14 24.34
N LEU A 242 -2.42 -18.99 23.68
CA LEU A 242 -2.80 -20.37 23.32
C LEU A 242 -2.81 -21.33 24.51
N ASN A 243 -2.22 -20.95 25.64
CA ASN A 243 -2.31 -21.68 26.91
C ASN A 243 -2.99 -20.80 27.96
N PRO A 244 -4.33 -20.70 27.95
CA PRO A 244 -5.04 -20.08 29.06
C PRO A 244 -4.81 -20.95 30.29
N SER A 245 -3.95 -20.48 31.19
CA SER A 245 -3.84 -21.00 32.56
C SER A 245 -4.90 -20.34 33.42
#